data_AF-A0A519LQY4-F1
#
_entry.id   AF-A0A519LQY4-F1
#
_cell.length_a   1.000
_cell.length_b   1.000
_cell.length_c   1.000
_cell.angle_alpha   90.00
_cell.angle_beta   90.00
_cell.angle_gamma   90.00
#
_symmetry.space_group_name_H-M   'P 1'
#
loop_
_entity.id
_entity.type
_entity.pdbx_description
1 polymer ?
#
loop_
_entity_poly.entity_id
_entity_poly.type
_entity_poly.pdbx_seq_one_letter_code
_entity_poly.pdbx_strand_id
1 'polypeptide(L)' 'MSLPKELYNAKFVEYIESLKILYLVDDKFKTICEDYCQSRAKAEKYKKKFEKDFRHKLEFENLSKELEEEILIYLIRNE' A
#
# COMPACT_ATOMS: atom_id res chain seq x y z
N MET A 1 4.05 -27.62 -6.04
CA MET A 1 4.20 -26.16 -6.07
C MET A 1 3.01 -25.57 -6.79
N SER A 2 2.27 -24.65 -6.17
CA SER A 2 1.11 -24.00 -6.79
C SER A 2 1.47 -22.58 -7.21
N LEU A 3 0.89 -22.12 -8.33
CA LEU A 3 1.05 -20.75 -8.80
C LEU A 3 0.63 -19.73 -7.73
N PRO A 4 1.45 -18.70 -7.42
CA PRO A 4 1.11 -17.65 -6.46
C PRO A 4 -0.23 -16.95 -6.75
N LYS A 5 -1.01 -16.66 -5.69
CA LYS A 5 -2.34 -16.04 -5.80
C LYS A 5 -2.29 -14.64 -6.43
N GLU A 6 -1.19 -13.95 -6.24
CA GLU A 6 -0.93 -12.60 -6.75
C GLU A 6 -0.89 -12.55 -8.29
N LEU A 7 -0.62 -13.69 -8.93
CA LEU A 7 -0.62 -13.84 -10.40
C LEU A 7 -2.02 -14.10 -10.96
N TYR A 8 -3.02 -14.38 -10.12
CA TYR A 8 -4.43 -14.45 -10.52
C TYR A 8 -5.01 -13.03 -10.54
N ASN A 9 -4.54 -12.23 -11.48
CA ASN A 9 -5.06 -10.88 -11.72
C ASN A 9 -5.76 -10.81 -13.08
N ALA A 10 -6.60 -9.79 -13.27
CA ALA A 10 -7.41 -9.64 -14.48
C ALA A 10 -6.59 -9.58 -15.78
N LYS A 11 -5.33 -9.12 -15.73
CA LYS A 11 -4.44 -9.06 -16.91
C LYS A 11 -3.98 -10.45 -17.38
N PHE A 12 -4.01 -11.44 -16.51
CA PHE A 12 -3.51 -12.79 -16.78
C PHE A 12 -4.61 -13.84 -16.84
N VAL A 13 -5.89 -13.45 -16.73
CA VAL A 13 -7.00 -14.39 -16.61
C VAL A 13 -7.13 -15.32 -17.83
N GLU A 14 -6.93 -14.79 -19.04
CA GLU A 14 -6.97 -15.54 -20.30
C GLU A 14 -5.71 -16.39 -20.53
N TYR A 15 -4.62 -16.10 -19.79
CA TYR A 15 -3.32 -16.75 -19.95
C TYR A 15 -2.98 -17.67 -18.77
N ILE A 16 -3.93 -17.95 -17.87
CA ILE A 16 -3.65 -18.58 -16.59
C ILE A 16 -3.07 -20.00 -16.73
N GLU A 17 -3.48 -20.74 -17.76
CA GLU A 17 -2.95 -22.09 -18.03
C GLU A 17 -1.51 -22.03 -18.54
N SER A 18 -1.24 -21.18 -19.54
CA SER A 18 0.13 -20.93 -20.03
C SER A 18 1.04 -20.43 -18.92
N LEU A 19 0.53 -19.56 -18.05
CA LEU A 19 1.27 -19.01 -16.93
C LEU A 19 1.58 -20.07 -15.87
N LYS A 20 0.67 -21.02 -15.60
CA LYS A 20 0.95 -22.19 -14.74
C LYS A 20 2.02 -23.10 -15.34
N ILE A 21 1.95 -23.38 -16.64
CA ILE A 21 2.91 -24.24 -17.33
C ILE A 21 4.30 -23.60 -17.28
N LEU A 22 4.43 -22.35 -17.74
CA LEU A 22 5.70 -21.63 -17.76
C LEU A 22 6.30 -21.48 -16.36
N TYR A 23 5.50 -21.21 -15.34
CA TYR A 23 5.96 -21.11 -13.96
C TYR A 23 6.57 -22.42 -13.43
N LEU A 24 6.16 -23.58 -13.95
CA LEU A 24 6.65 -24.89 -13.53
C LEU A 24 7.88 -25.36 -14.31
N VAL A 25 8.04 -24.93 -15.57
CA VAL A 25 9.05 -25.49 -16.48
C VAL A 25 10.18 -24.51 -16.85
N ASP A 26 9.98 -23.20 -16.65
CA ASP A 26 10.95 -22.17 -16.98
C ASP A 26 11.39 -21.41 -15.72
N ASP A 27 12.62 -21.69 -15.26
CA ASP A 27 13.19 -21.06 -14.06
C ASP A 27 13.35 -19.55 -14.18
N LYS A 28 13.62 -19.05 -15.39
CA LYS A 28 13.74 -17.61 -15.64
C LYS A 28 12.38 -16.95 -15.53
N PHE A 29 11.35 -17.56 -16.13
CA PHE A 29 9.98 -17.08 -16.01
C PHE A 29 9.48 -17.14 -14.56
N LYS A 30 9.81 -18.21 -13.83
CA LYS A 30 9.52 -18.35 -12.41
C LYS A 30 10.14 -17.22 -11.58
N THR A 31 11.40 -16.89 -11.83
CA THR A 31 12.11 -15.79 -11.15
C THR A 31 11.39 -14.46 -11.38
N ILE A 32 10.98 -14.16 -12.62
CA ILE A 32 10.22 -12.95 -12.95
C ILE A 32 8.89 -12.90 -12.18
N CYS A 33 8.19 -14.03 -12.10
CA CYS A 33 6.93 -14.14 -11.37
C CYS A 33 7.13 -13.93 -9.86
N GLU A 34 8.19 -14.49 -9.28
CA GLU A 34 8.53 -14.31 -7.86
C GLU A 34 8.89 -12.86 -7.55
N ASP A 35 9.72 -12.23 -8.38
CA ASP A 35 10.07 -10.81 -8.26
C ASP A 35 8.85 -9.90 -8.36
N TYR A 36 7.94 -10.20 -9.30
CA TYR A 36 6.66 -9.51 -9.42
C TYR A 36 5.83 -9.62 -8.12
N CYS A 37 5.67 -10.84 -7.59
CA CYS A 37 4.92 -11.08 -6.37
C CYS A 37 5.52 -10.32 -5.18
N GLN A 38 6.85 -10.39 -5.01
CA GLN A 38 7.55 -9.67 -3.94
C GLN A 38 7.41 -8.16 -4.07
N SER A 39 7.58 -7.61 -5.28
CA SER A 39 7.44 -6.18 -5.55
C SER A 39 6.02 -5.70 -5.23
N ARG A 40 5.00 -6.45 -5.65
CA ARG A 40 3.60 -6.14 -5.37
C ARG A 40 3.29 -6.15 -3.87
N ALA A 41 3.77 -7.15 -3.14
CA ALA A 41 3.60 -7.24 -1.69
C ALA A 41 4.27 -6.07 -0.95
N LYS A 42 5.46 -5.65 -1.41
CA LYS A 42 6.14 -4.46 -0.88
C LYS A 42 5.34 -3.19 -1.17
N ALA A 43 4.82 -3.02 -2.39
CA ALA A 43 4.01 -1.86 -2.75
C ALA A 43 2.74 -1.74 -1.88
N GLU A 44 2.02 -2.85 -1.66
CA GLU A 44 0.89 -2.92 -0.73
C GLU A 44 1.27 -2.50 0.70
N LYS A 45 2.41 -2.99 1.20
CA LYS A 45 2.92 -2.63 2.52
C LYS A 45 3.22 -1.13 2.63
N TYR A 46 3.87 -0.55 1.63
CA TYR A 46 4.17 0.88 1.61
C TYR A 46 2.91 1.73 1.50
N LYS A 47 1.92 1.31 0.71
CA LYS A 47 0.62 1.98 0.63
C LYS A 47 -0.06 2.05 2.00
N LYS A 48 -0.13 0.93 2.73
CA LYS A 48 -0.71 0.89 4.08
C LYS A 48 0.03 1.79 5.06
N LYS A 49 1.37 1.84 4.96
CA LYS A 49 2.19 2.75 5.78
C LYS A 49 1.85 4.21 5.47
N PHE A 50 1.82 4.58 4.18
CA PHE A 50 1.48 5.92 3.74
C PHE A 50 0.08 6.35 4.22
N GLU A 51 -0.93 5.50 4.09
CA GLU A 51 -2.29 5.78 4.57
C GLU A 51 -2.34 6.00 6.09
N LYS A 52 -1.51 5.28 6.86
CA LYS A 52 -1.39 5.49 8.31
C LYS A 52 -0.72 6.83 8.62
N ASP A 53 0.41 7.13 7.98
CA ASP A 53 1.15 8.36 8.20
C ASP A 53 0.32 9.59 7.79
N PHE A 54 -0.47 9.47 6.71
CA PHE A 54 -1.40 10.50 6.27
C PHE A 54 -2.50 10.80 7.29
N ARG A 55 -3.08 9.76 7.92
CA ARG A 55 -4.08 9.94 8.97
C ARG A 55 -3.50 10.66 10.19
N HIS A 56 -2.34 10.23 10.67
CA HIS A 56 -1.68 10.91 11.79
C HIS A 56 -1.40 12.38 11.47
N LYS A 57 -0.92 12.67 10.25
CA LYS A 57 -0.67 14.05 9.82
C LYS A 57 -1.95 14.88 9.91
N LEU A 58 -3.08 14.37 9.40
CA LEU A 58 -4.36 15.07 9.45
C LEU A 58 -4.84 15.30 10.90
N GLU A 59 -4.68 14.30 11.77
CA GLU A 59 -5.01 14.41 13.20
C GLU A 59 -4.21 15.51 13.88
N PHE A 60 -2.89 15.56 13.66
CA PHE A 60 -2.04 16.60 14.24
C PHE A 60 -2.31 17.99 13.66
N GLU A 61 -2.60 18.10 12.36
CA GLU A 61 -2.98 19.37 11.74
C GLU A 61 -4.31 19.92 12.31
N ASN A 62 -5.28 19.04 12.55
CA ASN A 62 -6.55 19.45 13.17
C ASN A 62 -6.35 19.87 14.62
N LEU A 63 -5.63 19.06 15.41
CA LEU A 63 -5.32 19.40 16.80
C LEU A 63 -4.57 20.74 16.91
N SER A 64 -3.61 21.00 16.01
CA SER A 64 -2.90 22.29 15.99
C SER A 64 -3.87 23.46 15.83
N LYS A 65 -4.83 23.36 14.90
CA LYS A 65 -5.83 24.41 14.66
C LYS A 65 -6.74 24.62 15.86
N GLU A 66 -7.22 23.54 16.47
CA GLU A 66 -8.05 23.61 17.68
C GLU A 66 -7.31 24.31 18.82
N LEU A 67 -6.04 23.96 19.04
CA LEU A 67 -5.20 24.60 20.05
C LEU A 67 -4.92 26.08 19.74
N GLU A 68 -4.68 26.42 18.48
CA GLU A 68 -4.52 27.81 18.04
C GLU A 68 -5.78 28.64 18.35
N GLU A 69 -6.97 28.09 18.10
CA GLU A 69 -8.24 28.73 18.46
C GLU A 69 -8.39 28.91 19.97
N GLU A 70 -8.06 27.89 20.78
CA GLU A 70 -8.09 28.00 22.24
C GLU A 70 -7.13 29.07 22.77
N ILE A 71 -5.92 29.14 22.21
CA ILE A 71 -4.93 30.17 22.54
C ILE A 71 -5.49 31.56 22.24
N LEU A 72 -6.08 31.76 21.05
CA LEU A 72 -6.69 33.04 20.67
C LEU A 72 -7.82 33.43 21.63
N ILE A 73 -8.69 32.50 21.99
CA ILE A 73 -9.77 32.73 22.96
C ILE A 73 -9.19 33.16 24.31
N TYR A 74 -8.12 32.52 24.77
CA TYR A 74 -7.49 32.85 26.03
C TYR A 74 -6.86 34.24 26.03
N LEU A 75 -6.25 34.65 24.91
CA LEU A 75 -5.69 35.99 24.75
C LEU A 75 -6.81 37.05 24.81
N ILE A 76 -7.88 36.89 24.03
CA ILE A 76 -9.02 37.84 24.00
C ILE A 76 -9.70 37.97 25.37
N ARG A 77 -9.78 36.89 26.15
CA ARG A 77 -10.42 36.90 27.48
C ARG A 77 -9.59 37.58 28.57
N ASN A 78 -8.28 37.71 28.37
CA ASN A 78 -7.36 38.33 29.33
C ASN A 78 -6.86 39.71 28.86
N GLU A 79 -7.43 40.23 27.77
CA GLU A 79 -7.34 41.61 27.32
C GLU A 79 -8.41 42.46 28.03
#